data_AF-A0A0F2LAD1-F1
#
_entry.id   AF-A0A0F2LAD1-F1
#
_cell.length_a   1.000
_cell.length_b   1.000
_cell.length_c   1.000
_cell.angle_alpha   90.00
_cell.angle_beta   90.00
_cell.angle_gamma   90.00
#
_symmetry.space_group_name_H-M   'P 1'
#
loop_
_entity.id
_entity.type
_entity.pdbx_description
1 polymer ?
#
loop_
_entity_poly.entity_id
_entity_poly.type
_entity_poly.pdbx_seq_one_letter_code
_entity_poly.pdbx_strand_id
1 'polypeptide(L)'
;MDIRGAVLDALARRDQAAARALLSEVHRQKAFHLSDYYYGLKDALADAARLHAYHIALMSVIGLGEPGPGVTGIDAELAKALSQSLATCSEISGRQYGEGLGEFFAEVVKELNSLVRELCSRS
;
A
#
# COMPACT_ATOMS: atom_id res chain seq x y z
N MET A 1 -0.94 -18.86 2.50
CA MET A 1 -2.07 -17.93 2.59
C MET A 1 -1.93 -16.95 1.44
N ASP A 2 -2.95 -16.77 0.61
CA ASP A 2 -2.93 -15.73 -0.43
C ASP A 2 -3.17 -14.37 0.24
N ILE A 3 -2.09 -13.61 0.43
CA ILE A 3 -2.13 -12.31 1.11
C ILE A 3 -2.90 -11.27 0.29
N ARG A 4 -2.84 -11.35 -1.04
CA ARG A 4 -3.54 -10.41 -1.93
C ARG A 4 -5.05 -10.59 -1.81
N GLY A 5 -5.52 -11.84 -1.92
CA GLY A 5 -6.94 -12.16 -1.77
C GLY A 5 -7.49 -11.68 -0.43
N ALA A 6 -6.78 -11.95 0.67
CA ALA A 6 -7.19 -11.52 2.00
C ALA A 6 -7.21 -9.98 2.15
N VAL A 7 -6.23 -9.27 1.57
CA VAL A 7 -6.21 -7.80 1.53
C VAL A 7 -7.42 -7.27 0.77
N LEU A 8 -7.70 -7.78 -0.43
CA LEU A 8 -8.85 -7.37 -1.23
C LEU A 8 -10.17 -7.57 -0.50
N ASP A 9 -10.34 -8.70 0.18
CA ASP A 9 -11.55 -8.99 0.96
C ASP A 9 -11.72 -8.01 2.14
N ALA A 10 -10.63 -7.70 2.85
CA ALA A 10 -10.65 -6.73 3.94
C ALA A 10 -10.99 -5.31 3.44
N LEU A 11 -10.41 -4.90 2.30
CA LEU A 11 -10.68 -3.61 1.66
C LEU A 11 -12.13 -3.50 1.18
N ALA A 12 -12.63 -4.52 0.48
CA ALA A 12 -13.99 -4.55 -0.06
C ALA A 12 -15.05 -4.44 1.03
N ARG A 13 -14.83 -5.13 2.16
CA ARG A 13 -15.76 -5.11 3.30
C ARG A 13 -15.54 -3.94 4.26
N ARG A 14 -14.48 -3.16 4.06
CA ARG A 14 -13.99 -2.16 5.02
C ARG A 14 -13.84 -2.74 6.44
N ASP A 15 -13.38 -3.99 6.52
CA ASP A 15 -13.27 -4.73 7.78
C ASP A 15 -12.01 -4.31 8.54
N GLN A 16 -12.17 -3.47 9.55
CA GLN A 16 -11.06 -2.98 10.37
C GLN A 16 -10.39 -4.09 11.19
N ALA A 17 -11.12 -5.11 11.63
CA ALA A 17 -10.55 -6.19 12.42
C ALA A 17 -9.66 -7.09 11.55
N ALA A 18 -10.16 -7.46 10.36
CA ALA A 18 -9.37 -8.18 9.37
C ALA A 18 -8.16 -7.36 8.91
N ALA A 19 -8.34 -6.05 8.67
CA ALA A 19 -7.26 -5.16 8.27
C ALA A 19 -6.14 -5.11 9.33
N ARG A 20 -6.48 -4.99 10.62
CA ARG A 20 -5.50 -5.00 11.72
C ARG A 20 -4.75 -6.33 11.82
N ALA A 21 -5.45 -7.46 11.66
CA ALA A 21 -4.82 -8.78 11.69
C ALA A 21 -3.81 -8.93 10.55
N LEU A 22 -4.20 -8.56 9.32
CA LEU A 22 -3.35 -8.62 8.12
C LEU A 22 -2.17 -7.65 8.19
N LEU A 23 -2.34 -6.48 8.80
CA LEU A 23 -1.29 -5.46 8.88
C LEU A 23 -0.04 -6.00 9.58
N SER A 24 -0.20 -6.82 10.62
CA SER A 24 0.92 -7.43 11.35
C SER A 24 1.77 -8.34 10.45
N GLU A 25 1.12 -9.17 9.64
CA GLU A 25 1.78 -10.11 8.73
C GLU A 25 2.40 -9.39 7.53
N VAL A 26 1.69 -8.42 6.94
CA VAL A 26 2.23 -7.57 5.87
C VAL A 26 3.45 -6.80 6.37
N HIS A 27 3.40 -6.24 7.58
CA HIS A 27 4.52 -5.48 8.15
C HIS A 27 5.77 -6.36 8.34
N ARG A 28 5.58 -7.59 8.84
CA ARG A 28 6.66 -8.58 9.01
C ARG A 28 7.32 -8.93 7.67
N GLN A 29 6.53 -9.25 6.64
CA GLN A 29 7.06 -9.56 5.31
C GLN A 29 7.74 -8.34 4.68
N LYS A 30 7.12 -7.17 4.79
CA LYS A 30 7.64 -5.91 4.24
C LYS A 30 9.03 -5.57 4.79
N ALA A 31 9.24 -5.71 6.10
CA ALA A 31 10.53 -5.44 6.72
C ALA A 31 11.66 -6.32 6.17
N PHE A 32 11.34 -7.57 5.85
CA PHE A 32 12.29 -8.51 5.22
C PHE A 32 12.66 -8.06 3.79
N HIS A 33 11.66 -7.82 2.94
CA HIS A 33 11.90 -7.44 1.54
C HIS A 33 12.49 -6.03 1.37
N LEU A 34 12.16 -5.08 2.25
CA LEU A 34 12.82 -3.77 2.26
C LEU A 34 14.31 -3.89 2.55
N SER A 35 14.68 -4.79 3.47
CA SER A 35 16.09 -5.05 3.77
C SER A 35 16.81 -5.58 2.52
N ASP A 36 16.23 -6.56 1.83
CA ASP A 36 16.79 -7.11 0.59
C ASP A 36 16.95 -6.04 -0.51
N TYR A 37 15.96 -5.15 -0.65
CA TYR A 37 16.04 -4.01 -1.58
C TYR A 37 17.19 -3.07 -1.24
N TYR A 38 17.36 -2.70 0.04
CA TYR A 38 18.47 -1.85 0.48
C TYR A 38 19.85 -2.51 0.36
N TYR A 39 19.91 -3.85 0.39
CA TYR A 39 21.12 -4.62 0.08
C TYR A 39 21.37 -4.81 -1.43
N GLY A 40 20.53 -4.22 -2.30
CA GLY A 40 20.75 -4.20 -3.75
C GLY A 40 20.35 -5.49 -4.48
N LEU A 41 19.51 -6.33 -3.88
CA LEU A 41 18.91 -7.48 -4.57
C LEU A 41 17.89 -6.97 -5.58
N LYS A 42 18.24 -7.03 -6.88
CA LYS A 42 17.50 -6.40 -7.98
C LYS A 42 16.03 -6.83 -8.08
N ASP A 43 15.68 -8.02 -7.61
CA ASP A 43 14.31 -8.55 -7.67
C ASP A 43 13.44 -8.16 -6.46
N ALA A 44 14.03 -7.55 -5.43
CA ALA A 44 13.33 -7.21 -4.18
C ALA A 44 12.44 -5.96 -4.30
N LEU A 45 12.66 -5.11 -5.31
CA LEU A 45 11.91 -3.86 -5.48
C LEU A 45 10.41 -4.12 -5.66
N ALA A 46 10.04 -5.04 -6.56
CA ALA A 46 8.64 -5.32 -6.86
C ALA A 46 7.90 -5.90 -5.64
N ASP A 47 8.55 -6.80 -4.91
CA ASP A 47 7.97 -7.41 -3.71
C ASP A 47 7.86 -6.41 -2.56
N ALA A 48 8.90 -5.60 -2.34
CA ALA A 48 8.89 -4.55 -1.34
C ALA A 48 7.81 -3.50 -1.64
N ALA A 49 7.70 -3.05 -2.88
CA ALA A 49 6.67 -2.09 -3.30
C ALA A 49 5.26 -2.68 -3.15
N ARG A 50 5.06 -3.95 -3.53
CA ARG A 50 3.77 -4.64 -3.39
C ARG A 50 3.33 -4.74 -1.94
N LEU A 51 4.22 -5.18 -1.06
CA LEU A 51 3.94 -5.30 0.37
C LEU A 51 3.73 -3.92 1.02
N HIS A 52 4.44 -2.89 0.56
CA HIS A 52 4.24 -1.53 1.04
C HIS A 52 2.91 -0.94 0.57
N ALA A 53 2.46 -1.24 -0.65
CA ALA A 53 1.12 -0.89 -1.12
C ALA A 53 0.03 -1.56 -0.27
N TYR A 54 0.18 -2.84 0.08
CA TYR A 54 -0.77 -3.53 0.96
C TYR A 54 -0.81 -2.91 2.36
N HIS A 55 0.35 -2.52 2.88
CA HIS A 55 0.45 -1.82 4.16
C HIS A 55 -0.32 -0.49 4.14
N ILE A 56 -0.10 0.34 3.12
CA ILE A 56 -0.82 1.61 2.93
C ILE A 56 -2.33 1.38 2.78
N ALA A 57 -2.73 0.37 2.01
CA ALA A 57 -4.14 0.06 1.77
C ALA A 57 -4.86 -0.38 3.05
N LEU A 58 -4.24 -1.24 3.86
CA LEU A 58 -4.83 -1.67 5.13
C LEU A 58 -4.90 -0.50 6.13
N MET A 59 -3.90 0.39 6.14
CA MET A 59 -3.95 1.62 6.94
C MET A 59 -5.09 2.56 6.53
N SER A 60 -5.44 2.62 5.24
CA SER A 60 -6.56 3.45 4.78
C SER A 60 -7.92 2.99 5.32
N VAL A 61 -8.08 1.69 5.63
CA VAL A 61 -9.29 1.12 6.25
C VAL A 61 -9.32 1.36 7.76
N ILE A 62 -8.18 1.21 8.43
CA ILE A 62 -8.07 1.35 9.88
C ILE A 62 -8.22 2.82 10.31
N GLY A 63 -7.85 3.74 9.42
CA GLY A 63 -7.73 5.15 9.73
C GLY A 63 -6.33 5.46 10.25
N LEU A 64 -5.73 6.49 9.67
CA LEU A 64 -4.46 7.03 10.12
C LEU A 64 -4.70 7.95 11.32
N GLY A 65 -3.96 7.76 12.41
CA GLY A 65 -3.78 8.81 13.40
C GLY A 65 -3.09 10.04 12.79
N GLU A 66 -2.83 11.08 13.58
CA GLU A 66 -2.11 12.25 13.04
C GLU A 66 -0.72 11.86 12.52
N PRO A 67 -0.39 12.16 11.25
CA PRO A 67 0.89 11.80 10.67
C PRO A 67 2.02 12.65 11.28
N GLY A 68 3.05 11.99 11.81
CA GLY A 68 4.33 12.62 12.14
C GLY A 68 5.18 12.89 10.89
N PRO A 69 6.26 13.70 10.99
CA PRO A 69 7.12 14.03 9.84
C PRO A 69 7.90 12.80 9.31
N GLY A 70 8.13 12.73 7.99
CA GLY A 70 8.96 11.69 7.34
C GLY A 70 8.20 10.78 6.34
N VAL A 71 8.68 9.53 6.15
CA VAL A 71 8.05 8.48 5.30
C VAL A 71 6.60 8.22 5.70
N THR A 72 6.28 8.45 6.97
CA THR A 72 4.92 8.46 7.54
C THR A 72 3.99 9.47 6.88
N GLY A 73 4.52 10.58 6.35
CA GLY A 73 3.76 11.58 5.60
C GLY A 73 3.33 11.09 4.22
N ILE A 74 4.23 10.46 3.45
CA ILE A 74 3.91 9.94 2.10
C ILE A 74 2.90 8.80 2.19
N ASP A 75 3.10 7.86 3.13
CA ASP A 75 2.16 6.77 3.36
C ASP A 75 0.77 7.30 3.72
N ALA A 76 0.70 8.37 4.52
CA ALA A 76 -0.57 8.98 4.89
C ALA A 76 -1.28 9.67 3.72
N GLU A 77 -0.52 10.39 2.88
CA GLU A 77 -1.04 10.97 1.66
C GLU A 77 -1.56 9.91 0.69
N LEU A 78 -0.81 8.83 0.49
CA LEU A 78 -1.21 7.73 -0.39
C LEU A 78 -2.42 6.97 0.12
N ALA A 79 -2.52 6.74 1.43
CA ALA A 79 -3.72 6.15 2.03
C ALA A 79 -4.96 7.03 1.83
N LYS A 80 -4.81 8.36 1.97
CA LYS A 80 -5.88 9.31 1.68
C LYS A 80 -6.26 9.31 0.20
N ALA A 81 -5.27 9.32 -0.69
CA ALA A 81 -5.48 9.28 -2.13
C ALA A 81 -6.17 7.96 -2.54
N LEU A 82 -5.77 6.83 -1.97
CA LEU A 82 -6.42 5.54 -2.18
C LEU A 82 -7.89 5.57 -1.77
N SER A 83 -8.21 6.08 -0.59
CA SER A 83 -9.60 6.20 -0.13
C SER A 83 -10.45 7.06 -1.08
N GLN A 84 -9.88 8.14 -1.63
CA GLN A 84 -10.55 8.96 -2.65
C GLN A 84 -10.74 8.18 -3.96
N SER A 85 -9.68 7.56 -4.47
CA SER A 85 -9.68 6.72 -5.67
C SER A 85 -10.68 5.58 -5.60
N LEU A 86 -10.84 4.91 -4.46
CA LEU A 86 -11.84 3.86 -4.26
C LEU A 86 -13.27 4.41 -4.23
N ALA A 87 -13.47 5.65 -3.80
CA ALA A 87 -14.79 6.28 -3.81
C ALA A 87 -15.22 6.74 -5.21
N THR A 88 -14.27 7.12 -6.07
CA THR A 88 -14.51 7.62 -7.43
C THR A 88 -14.16 6.62 -8.53
N CYS A 89 -13.65 5.45 -8.18
CA CYS A 89 -13.07 4.47 -9.10
C CYS A 89 -12.09 5.08 -10.10
N SER A 90 -11.20 5.93 -9.61
CA SER A 90 -10.18 6.63 -10.42
C SER A 90 -8.77 6.27 -9.98
N GLU A 91 -7.79 6.38 -10.87
CA GLU A 91 -6.38 6.13 -10.53
C GLU A 91 -5.79 7.21 -9.63
N ILE A 92 -4.85 6.80 -8.77
CA ILE A 92 -3.96 7.66 -8.01
C ILE A 92 -2.91 8.20 -8.98
N SER A 93 -2.85 9.52 -9.12
CA SER A 93 -1.83 10.19 -9.92
C SER A 93 -0.46 10.11 -9.27
N GLY A 94 0.57 9.79 -10.06
CA GLY A 94 1.96 9.79 -9.59
C GLY A 94 2.41 11.18 -9.14
N ARG A 95 2.99 11.27 -7.93
CA ARG A 95 3.71 12.46 -7.46
C ARG A 95 5.22 12.31 -7.69
N GLN A 96 5.92 13.45 -7.71
CA GLN A 96 7.36 13.44 -7.54
C GLN A 96 7.66 13.19 -6.05
N TYR A 97 8.22 12.03 -5.75
CA TYR A 97 8.74 11.71 -4.43
C TYR A 97 10.20 12.17 -4.34
N GLY A 98 10.66 12.53 -3.15
CA GLY A 98 12.01 13.05 -2.93
C GLY A 98 13.12 12.16 -3.49
N GLU A 99 14.32 12.74 -3.62
CA GLU A 99 15.50 12.07 -4.21
C GLU A 99 15.75 10.70 -3.55
N GLY A 100 15.91 9.65 -4.37
CA GLY A 100 16.14 8.27 -3.92
C GLY A 100 14.89 7.43 -3.59
N LEU A 101 13.69 8.03 -3.55
CA LEU A 101 12.43 7.31 -3.25
C LEU A 101 11.47 7.22 -4.45
N GLY A 102 11.74 7.95 -5.53
CA GLY A 102 10.87 8.07 -6.70
C GLY A 102 10.51 6.73 -7.37
N GLU A 103 11.50 5.87 -7.60
CA GLU A 103 11.29 4.57 -8.24
C GLU A 103 10.45 3.63 -7.37
N PHE A 104 10.78 3.54 -6.08
CA PHE A 104 10.04 2.72 -5.14
C PHE A 104 8.56 3.11 -5.05
N PHE A 105 8.27 4.39 -4.84
CA PHE A 105 6.89 4.84 -4.72
C PHE A 105 6.13 4.83 -6.05
N ALA A 106 6.82 4.92 -7.20
CA ALA A 106 6.18 4.70 -8.49
C ALA A 106 5.62 3.27 -8.60
N GLU A 107 6.39 2.26 -8.16
CA GLU A 107 5.93 0.87 -8.10
C GLU A 107 4.81 0.67 -7.06
N VAL A 108 4.90 1.33 -5.90
CA VAL A 108 3.83 1.33 -4.89
C VAL A 108 2.52 1.86 -5.48
N VAL A 109 2.57 3.00 -6.19
CA VAL A 109 1.39 3.61 -6.83
C VAL A 109 0.79 2.70 -7.89
N LYS A 110 1.62 2.04 -8.71
CA LYS A 110 1.15 1.04 -9.69
C LYS A 110 0.37 -0.08 -9.02
N GLU A 111 0.89 -0.61 -7.90
CA GLU A 111 0.20 -1.67 -7.15
C GLU A 111 -1.09 -1.16 -6.49
N LEU A 112 -1.09 0.04 -5.91
CA LEU A 112 -2.30 0.64 -5.36
C LEU A 112 -3.39 0.82 -6.44
N ASN A 113 -3.01 1.28 -7.64
CA ASN A 113 -3.93 1.39 -8.78
C ASN A 113 -4.43 0.02 -9.25
N SER A 114 -3.62 -1.03 -9.14
CA SER A 114 -4.03 -2.42 -9.38
C SER A 114 -5.15 -2.83 -8.43
N LEU A 115 -5.01 -2.54 -7.13
CA LEU A 115 -6.07 -2.79 -6.13
C LEU A 115 -7.35 -2.01 -6.44
N VAL A 116 -7.23 -0.73 -6.80
CA VAL A 116 -8.40 0.12 -7.16
C VAL A 116 -9.17 -0.49 -8.32
N ARG A 117 -8.48 -0.82 -9.43
CA ARG A 117 -9.12 -1.43 -10.61
C ARG A 117 -9.83 -2.73 -10.25
N GLU A 118 -9.19 -3.58 -9.46
CA GLU A 118 -9.75 -4.86 -9.07
C GLU A 118 -10.99 -4.68 -8.19
N LEU A 119 -10.95 -3.84 -7.16
CA LEU A 119 -12.09 -3.59 -6.26
C LEU A 119 -13.27 -2.92 -6.99
N CYS A 120 -13.00 -1.96 -7.87
CA CYS A 120 -14.03 -1.28 -8.66
C CYS A 120 -14.63 -2.17 -9.76
N SER A 121 -13.89 -3.16 -10.26
CA SER A 121 -14.44 -4.14 -11.22
C SER A 121 -15.35 -5.20 -10.57
N ARG A 122 -15.26 -5.36 -9.25
CA ARG A 122 -16.04 -6.33 -8.45
C ARG A 122 -17.33 -5.73 -7.87
N SER A 123 -17.52 -4.40 -7.97
CA SER A 123 -18.62 -3.66 -7.34
C SER A 123 -19.80 -3.44 -8.28
#